data_AF-A0A3P6V3S9-F1
#
_entry.id   AF-A0A3P6V3S9-F1
#
_cell.length_a   1.000
_cell.length_b   1.000
_cell.length_c   1.000
_cell.angle_alpha   90.00
_cell.angle_beta   90.00
_cell.angle_gamma   90.00
#
_symmetry.space_group_name_H-M   'P 1'
#
loop_
_entity.id
_entity.type
_entity.pdbx_description
1 polymer ?
#
loop_
_entity_poly.entity_id
_entity_poly.type
_entity_poly.pdbx_seq_one_letter_code
_entity_poly.pdbx_strand_id
1 'polypeptide(L)'
;MERTKAAFIDVDKNYYDIKDILACKQNLRCLFSNPLPREIFHLIGQKAPDMEGGFCRADLPLFMISTLPNCKVVPPVEFSSIQMQVMRAAPEHVDVMHLNQFYFILLKHIVKLVPDDDGRSLAETALFSFLQRSGWILNCALHQGAKPKKIDSTEVQLYREAFSCAFQFSRWFNSRQAICRKRDSSYLD
;
A
#
# COMPACT_ATOMS: atom_id res chain seq x y z
N MET A 1 2.31 -0.56 47.93
CA MET A 1 2.83 0.13 46.75
C MET A 1 2.95 -0.90 45.64
N GLU A 2 1.84 -1.22 44.99
CA GLU A 2 1.80 -2.19 43.90
C GLU A 2 2.41 -1.55 42.65
N ARG A 3 3.52 -2.11 42.18
CA ARG A 3 4.08 -1.76 40.87
C ARG A 3 3.09 -2.23 39.81
N THR A 4 2.37 -1.29 39.21
CA THR A 4 1.59 -1.52 38.00
C THR A 4 2.55 -2.04 36.94
N LYS A 5 2.53 -3.35 36.68
CA LYS A 5 3.19 -3.92 35.52
C LYS A 5 2.53 -3.25 34.31
N ALA A 6 3.31 -2.46 33.57
CA ALA A 6 2.88 -2.01 32.26
C ALA A 6 2.52 -3.26 31.46
N ALA A 7 1.23 -3.46 31.20
CA ALA A 7 0.78 -4.49 30.29
C ALA A 7 1.26 -4.06 28.90
N PHE A 8 2.37 -4.64 28.44
CA PHE A 8 2.74 -4.55 27.03
C PHE A 8 1.67 -5.29 26.25
N ILE A 9 0.72 -4.55 25.70
CA ILE A 9 -0.28 -5.09 24.78
C ILE A 9 0.48 -5.43 23.50
N ASP A 10 0.52 -6.71 23.15
CA ASP A 10 1.03 -7.15 21.87
C ASP A 10 0.04 -6.73 20.78
N VAL A 11 0.52 -5.97 19.80
CA VAL A 11 -0.29 -5.41 18.71
C VAL A 11 0.35 -5.77 17.37
N ASP A 12 -0.47 -5.85 16.32
CA ASP A 12 0.02 -6.11 14.97
C ASP A 12 1.11 -5.09 14.56
N LYS A 13 2.07 -5.52 13.74
CA LYS A 13 3.17 -4.65 13.28
C LYS A 13 2.70 -3.38 12.59
N ASN A 14 1.55 -3.42 11.91
CA ASN A 14 0.96 -2.28 11.22
C ASN A 14 -0.01 -1.48 12.10
N TYR A 15 -0.18 -1.80 13.40
CA TYR A 15 -1.18 -1.16 14.27
C TYR A 15 -1.09 0.37 14.31
N TYR A 16 0.13 0.93 14.24
CA TYR A 16 0.36 2.37 14.23
C TYR A 16 0.57 2.96 12.83
N ASP A 17 0.49 2.16 11.77
CA ASP A 17 0.61 2.65 10.41
C ASP A 17 -0.70 3.30 9.95
N ILE A 18 -0.72 4.63 9.98
CA ILE A 18 -1.88 5.44 9.56
C ILE A 18 -2.30 5.11 8.12
N LYS A 19 -1.37 4.78 7.22
CA LYS A 19 -1.73 4.45 5.83
C LYS A 19 -2.40 3.09 5.75
N ASP A 20 -1.92 2.13 6.53
CA ASP A 20 -2.56 0.82 6.65
C ASP A 20 -3.97 0.96 7.23
N ILE A 21 -4.15 1.77 8.28
CA ILE A 21 -5.47 2.08 8.86
C ILE A 21 -6.42 2.70 7.80
N LEU A 22 -5.94 3.70 7.05
CA LEU A 22 -6.74 4.37 6.03
C LEU A 22 -7.08 3.45 4.84
N ALA A 23 -6.14 2.59 4.44
CA ALA A 23 -6.38 1.55 3.44
C ALA A 23 -7.44 0.55 3.94
N CYS A 24 -7.29 0.05 5.16
CA CYS A 24 -8.20 -0.91 5.77
C CYS A 24 -9.62 -0.34 6.03
N LYS A 25 -9.80 0.98 6.04
CA LYS A 25 -11.11 1.63 6.10
C LYS A 25 -11.91 1.52 4.80
N GLN A 26 -11.25 1.26 3.66
CA GLN A 26 -11.95 1.17 2.39
C GLN A 26 -12.91 -0.02 2.36
N ASN A 27 -14.08 0.18 1.73
CA ASN A 27 -15.09 -0.87 1.61
C ASN A 27 -14.75 -1.80 0.45
N LEU A 28 -14.87 -3.10 0.69
CA LEU A 28 -14.80 -4.13 -0.33
C LEU A 28 -16.14 -4.83 -0.45
N ARG A 29 -16.43 -5.28 -1.66
CA ARG A 29 -17.64 -6.06 -1.93
C ARG A 29 -17.45 -7.49 -1.45
N CYS A 30 -18.39 -7.94 -0.64
CA CYS A 30 -18.41 -9.26 -0.03
C CYS A 30 -19.67 -10.03 -0.41
N LEU A 31 -19.51 -11.33 -0.60
CA LEU A 31 -20.58 -12.29 -0.80
C LEU A 31 -20.61 -13.24 0.38
N PHE A 32 -21.79 -13.36 1.01
CA PHE A 32 -22.02 -14.27 2.12
C PHE A 32 -23.04 -15.34 1.70
N SER A 33 -22.75 -16.60 1.99
CA SER A 33 -23.69 -17.70 1.80
C SER A 33 -24.80 -17.72 2.86
N ASN A 34 -24.53 -17.16 4.04
CA ASN A 34 -25.48 -17.01 5.14
C ASN A 34 -25.65 -15.54 5.49
N PRO A 35 -26.84 -15.10 5.93
CA PRO A 35 -27.05 -13.72 6.32
C PRO A 35 -26.23 -13.39 7.58
N LEU A 36 -25.59 -12.23 7.58
CA LEU A 36 -24.95 -11.68 8.77
C LEU A 36 -25.98 -11.06 9.72
N PRO A 37 -25.72 -11.05 11.05
CA PRO A 37 -26.54 -10.31 12.00
C PRO A 37 -26.71 -8.84 11.62
N ARG A 38 -27.92 -8.30 11.77
CA ARG A 38 -28.26 -6.92 11.36
C ARG A 38 -27.45 -5.88 12.14
N GLU A 39 -27.08 -6.21 13.37
CA GLU A 39 -26.30 -5.38 14.28
C GLU A 39 -24.93 -5.01 13.71
N ILE A 40 -24.32 -5.92 12.93
CA ILE A 40 -23.03 -5.68 12.28
C ILE A 40 -23.12 -4.49 11.31
N PHE A 41 -24.22 -4.38 10.56
CA PHE A 41 -24.43 -3.29 9.61
C PHE A 41 -24.71 -1.96 10.31
N HIS A 42 -25.35 -1.98 11.48
CA HIS A 42 -25.54 -0.78 12.30
C HIS A 42 -24.20 -0.20 12.79
N LEU A 43 -23.21 -1.04 13.12
CA LEU A 43 -21.88 -0.59 13.57
C LEU A 43 -21.16 0.25 12.50
N ILE A 44 -21.44 -0.02 11.23
CA ILE A 44 -20.84 0.69 10.09
C ILE A 44 -21.80 1.71 9.46
N GLY A 45 -22.95 1.96 10.10
CA GLY A 45 -23.95 2.93 9.62
C GLY A 45 -24.63 2.53 8.30
N GLN A 46 -24.68 1.24 7.98
CA GLN A 46 -25.32 0.73 6.78
C GLN A 46 -26.63 -0.01 7.10
N LYS A 47 -27.54 -0.04 6.13
CA LYS A 47 -28.73 -0.90 6.20
C LYS A 47 -28.30 -2.34 5.91
N ALA A 48 -28.83 -3.29 6.66
CA ALA A 48 -28.63 -4.70 6.37
C ALA A 48 -29.15 -5.02 4.95
N PRO A 49 -28.34 -5.69 4.11
CA PRO A 49 -28.73 -6.06 2.76
C PRO A 49 -29.78 -7.17 2.77
N ASP A 50 -30.56 -7.21 1.71
CA ASP A 50 -31.50 -8.31 1.45
C ASP A 50 -30.75 -9.50 0.80
N MET A 51 -31.30 -10.71 0.98
CA MET A 51 -30.76 -11.91 0.35
C MET A 51 -31.27 -12.03 -1.09
N GLU A 52 -30.36 -12.11 -2.05
CA GLU A 52 -30.67 -12.28 -3.47
C GLU A 52 -30.01 -13.54 -4.01
N GLY A 53 -30.79 -14.47 -4.55
CA GLY A 53 -30.26 -15.69 -5.19
C GLY A 53 -29.48 -16.61 -4.24
N GLY A 54 -29.84 -16.64 -2.95
CA GLY A 54 -29.17 -17.47 -1.94
C GLY A 54 -27.87 -16.88 -1.39
N PHE A 55 -27.52 -15.64 -1.76
CA PHE A 55 -26.37 -14.94 -1.22
C PHE A 55 -26.76 -13.54 -0.71
N CYS A 56 -26.05 -13.11 0.33
CA CYS A 56 -26.13 -11.75 0.86
C CYS A 56 -24.94 -10.95 0.31
N ARG A 57 -25.20 -9.80 -0.33
CA ARG A 57 -24.16 -8.91 -0.87
C ARG A 57 -24.03 -7.68 0.02
N ALA A 58 -22.82 -7.38 0.47
CA ALA A 58 -22.55 -6.20 1.28
C ALA A 58 -21.21 -5.56 0.94
N ASP A 59 -21.12 -4.24 1.08
CA ASP A 59 -19.87 -3.50 0.98
C ASP A 59 -19.37 -3.19 2.39
N LEU A 60 -18.35 -3.93 2.85
CA LEU A 60 -17.85 -3.86 4.22
C LEU A 60 -16.42 -3.29 4.27
N PRO A 61 -16.05 -2.55 5.32
CA PRO A 61 -14.67 -2.12 5.51
C PRO A 61 -13.71 -3.31 5.61
N LEU A 62 -12.55 -3.20 4.95
CA LEU A 62 -11.52 -4.24 4.92
C LEU A 62 -11.08 -4.71 6.31
N PHE A 63 -10.95 -3.81 7.28
CA PHE A 63 -10.56 -4.18 8.65
C PHE A 63 -11.55 -5.16 9.32
N MET A 64 -12.82 -5.16 8.90
CA MET A 64 -13.86 -6.00 9.50
C MET A 64 -13.91 -7.36 8.82
N ILE A 65 -13.70 -7.40 7.50
CA ILE A 65 -13.85 -8.60 6.66
C ILE A 65 -13.01 -9.77 7.15
N SER A 66 -11.77 -9.52 7.58
CA SER A 66 -10.83 -10.56 8.05
C SER A 66 -11.33 -11.34 9.27
N THR A 67 -12.30 -10.78 10.00
CA THR A 67 -12.88 -11.39 11.21
C THR A 67 -14.20 -12.11 10.96
N LEU A 68 -14.78 -11.98 9.75
CA LEU A 68 -16.08 -12.52 9.43
C LEU A 68 -15.97 -13.94 8.84
N PRO A 69 -16.75 -14.91 9.34
CA PRO A 69 -16.75 -16.26 8.79
C PRO A 69 -17.46 -16.30 7.42
N ASN A 70 -17.06 -17.24 6.57
CA ASN A 70 -17.73 -17.56 5.29
C ASN A 70 -17.92 -16.37 4.33
N CYS A 71 -17.01 -15.40 4.38
CA CYS A 71 -17.00 -14.25 3.49
C CYS A 71 -16.19 -14.54 2.22
N LYS A 72 -16.82 -14.48 1.05
CA LYS A 72 -16.10 -14.44 -0.23
C LYS A 72 -15.92 -12.99 -0.66
N VAL A 73 -14.68 -12.52 -0.67
CA VAL A 73 -14.34 -11.17 -1.14
C VAL A 73 -14.33 -11.15 -2.66
N VAL A 74 -14.96 -10.13 -3.23
CA VAL A 74 -14.86 -9.81 -4.66
C VAL A 74 -13.78 -8.74 -4.79
N PRO A 75 -12.65 -9.04 -5.48
CA PRO A 75 -11.62 -8.04 -5.70
C PRO A 75 -12.18 -6.79 -6.39
N PRO A 76 -11.81 -5.59 -5.93
CA PRO A 76 -12.07 -4.35 -6.64
C PRO A 76 -11.62 -4.39 -8.10
N VAL A 77 -12.20 -3.52 -8.92
CA VAL A 77 -11.97 -3.49 -10.38
C VAL A 77 -10.51 -3.22 -10.73
N GLU A 78 -9.82 -2.44 -9.89
CA GLU A 78 -8.39 -2.15 -10.01
C GLU A 78 -7.50 -3.40 -9.82
N PHE A 79 -8.04 -4.49 -9.28
CA PHE A 79 -7.36 -5.78 -9.11
C PHE A 79 -7.99 -6.89 -9.97
N SER A 80 -8.83 -6.52 -10.95
CA SER A 80 -9.39 -7.47 -11.91
C SER A 80 -8.31 -8.15 -12.73
N SER A 81 -8.59 -9.36 -13.25
CA SER A 81 -7.64 -10.12 -14.08
C SER A 81 -7.08 -9.30 -15.25
N ILE A 82 -7.93 -8.54 -15.94
CA ILE A 82 -7.53 -7.65 -17.04
C ILE A 82 -6.57 -6.56 -16.54
N GLN A 83 -6.93 -5.87 -15.45
CA GLN A 83 -6.09 -4.81 -14.90
C GLN A 83 -4.74 -5.34 -14.42
N MET A 84 -4.71 -6.56 -13.88
CA MET A 84 -3.50 -7.23 -13.43
C MET A 84 -2.61 -7.68 -14.59
N GLN A 85 -3.19 -8.10 -15.71
CA GLN A 85 -2.43 -8.35 -16.94
C GLN A 85 -1.79 -7.08 -17.49
N VAL A 86 -2.53 -5.96 -17.52
CA VAL A 86 -2.00 -4.65 -17.92
C VAL A 86 -0.87 -4.23 -16.99
N MET A 87 -1.07 -4.36 -15.68
CA MET A 87 -0.07 -4.06 -14.67
C MET A 87 1.19 -4.89 -14.88
N ARG A 88 1.07 -6.18 -15.17
CA ARG A 88 2.20 -7.07 -15.42
C ARG A 88 2.93 -6.76 -16.74
N ALA A 89 2.23 -6.28 -17.76
CA ALA A 89 2.80 -6.03 -19.08
C ALA A 89 3.68 -4.77 -19.13
N ALA A 90 3.24 -3.67 -18.48
CA ALA A 90 3.97 -2.40 -18.45
C ALA A 90 3.79 -1.67 -17.12
N PRO A 91 4.34 -2.18 -16.00
CA PRO A 91 4.10 -1.67 -14.67
C PRO A 91 4.34 -0.17 -14.55
N GLU A 92 5.46 0.34 -15.07
CA GLU A 92 5.86 1.74 -14.98
C GLU A 92 4.91 2.69 -15.68
N HIS A 93 4.12 2.24 -16.66
CA HIS A 93 3.18 3.09 -17.39
C HIS A 93 1.80 3.22 -16.73
N VAL A 94 1.47 2.33 -15.79
CA VAL A 94 0.18 2.36 -15.09
C VAL A 94 0.12 3.49 -14.07
N ASP A 95 -1.00 4.21 -14.06
CA ASP A 95 -1.31 5.20 -13.03
C ASP A 95 -1.98 4.57 -11.82
N VAL A 96 -1.15 4.01 -10.93
CA VAL A 96 -1.64 3.40 -9.68
C VAL A 96 -2.25 4.41 -8.73
N MET A 97 -1.84 5.69 -8.80
CA MET A 97 -2.43 6.73 -7.97
C MET A 97 -3.90 6.96 -8.34
N HIS A 98 -4.20 6.93 -9.64
CA HIS A 98 -5.57 7.03 -10.14
C HIS A 98 -6.40 5.79 -9.82
N LEU A 99 -5.80 4.60 -9.88
CA LEU A 99 -6.48 3.36 -9.49
C LEU A 99 -6.84 3.36 -8.00
N ASN A 100 -5.84 3.58 -7.14
CA ASN A 100 -6.03 3.71 -5.70
C ASN A 100 -4.79 4.32 -5.03
N GLN A 101 -4.95 5.38 -4.25
CA GLN A 101 -3.82 6.00 -3.54
C GLN A 101 -3.08 5.05 -2.56
N PHE A 102 -3.72 3.95 -2.13
CA PHE A 102 -3.14 2.91 -1.27
C PHE A 102 -2.95 1.56 -2.00
N TYR A 103 -2.81 1.58 -3.33
CA TYR A 103 -2.83 0.41 -4.19
C TYR A 103 -2.05 -0.80 -3.64
N PHE A 104 -0.76 -0.66 -3.33
CA PHE A 104 0.06 -1.80 -2.87
C PHE A 104 -0.25 -2.23 -1.43
N ILE A 105 -0.70 -1.30 -0.57
CA ILE A 105 -1.14 -1.62 0.79
C ILE A 105 -2.42 -2.46 0.75
N LEU A 106 -3.39 -2.05 -0.07
CA LEU A 106 -4.64 -2.77 -0.23
C LEU A 106 -4.42 -4.15 -0.86
N LEU A 107 -3.58 -4.23 -1.89
CA LEU A 107 -3.28 -5.47 -2.57
C LEU A 107 -2.66 -6.50 -1.60
N LYS A 108 -1.78 -6.06 -0.69
CA LYS A 108 -1.21 -6.90 0.39
C LYS A 108 -2.30 -7.51 1.29
N HIS A 109 -3.38 -6.80 1.55
CA HIS A 109 -4.49 -7.29 2.36
C HIS A 109 -5.46 -8.17 1.55
N ILE A 110 -5.82 -7.75 0.34
CA ILE A 110 -6.74 -8.48 -0.55
C ILE A 110 -6.19 -9.86 -0.93
N VAL A 111 -4.88 -9.96 -1.20
CA VAL A 111 -4.22 -11.24 -1.50
C VAL A 111 -4.48 -12.30 -0.42
N LYS A 112 -4.62 -11.90 0.86
CA LYS A 112 -4.89 -12.83 1.97
C LYS A 112 -6.35 -13.28 2.04
N LEU A 113 -7.25 -12.54 1.39
CA LEU A 113 -8.69 -12.77 1.42
C LEU A 113 -9.19 -13.49 0.16
N VAL A 114 -8.39 -13.51 -0.90
CA VAL A 114 -8.68 -14.23 -2.15
C VAL A 114 -8.08 -15.64 -2.04
N PRO A 115 -8.88 -16.70 -2.28
CA PRO A 115 -8.42 -18.07 -2.11
C PRO A 115 -7.42 -18.51 -3.20
N ASP A 116 -6.61 -19.50 -2.84
CA ASP A 116 -5.85 -20.38 -3.74
C ASP A 116 -5.00 -19.66 -4.81
N ASP A 117 -5.11 -20.11 -6.06
CA ASP A 117 -4.27 -19.68 -7.18
C ASP A 117 -4.53 -18.23 -7.61
N ASP A 118 -5.77 -17.74 -7.43
CA ASP A 118 -6.11 -16.34 -7.72
C ASP A 118 -5.36 -15.39 -6.77
N GLY A 119 -5.35 -15.72 -5.46
CA GLY A 119 -4.59 -14.99 -4.45
C GLY A 119 -3.08 -15.01 -4.74
N ARG A 120 -2.55 -16.18 -5.13
CA ARG A 120 -1.14 -16.32 -5.51
C ARG A 120 -0.78 -15.48 -6.73
N SER A 121 -1.59 -15.53 -7.79
CA SER A 121 -1.36 -14.77 -9.03
C SER A 121 -1.39 -13.25 -8.79
N LEU A 122 -2.30 -12.79 -7.92
CA LEU A 122 -2.32 -11.40 -7.45
C LEU A 122 -1.03 -11.04 -6.71
N ALA A 123 -0.56 -11.90 -5.81
CA ALA A 123 0.66 -11.68 -5.03
C ALA A 123 1.91 -11.59 -5.93
N GLU A 124 2.06 -12.53 -6.87
CA GLU A 124 3.17 -12.56 -7.81
C GLU A 124 3.18 -11.33 -8.69
N THR A 125 2.02 -10.94 -9.21
CA THR A 125 1.89 -9.74 -10.04
C THR A 125 2.17 -8.47 -9.23
N ALA A 126 1.71 -8.39 -7.98
CA ALA A 126 2.01 -7.29 -7.07
C ALA A 126 3.52 -7.13 -6.87
N LEU A 127 4.19 -8.23 -6.53
CA LEU A 127 5.63 -8.24 -6.27
C LEU A 127 6.42 -7.87 -7.52
N PHE A 128 6.14 -8.51 -8.66
CA PHE A 128 6.80 -8.23 -9.93
C PHE A 128 6.67 -6.75 -10.30
N SER A 129 5.45 -6.21 -10.24
CA SER A 129 5.16 -4.85 -10.66
C SER A 129 5.79 -3.82 -9.73
N PHE A 130 5.77 -4.06 -8.42
CA PHE A 130 6.45 -3.19 -7.46
C PHE A 130 7.98 -3.18 -7.70
N LEU A 131 8.59 -4.34 -7.94
CA LEU A 131 10.03 -4.43 -8.21
C LEU A 131 10.42 -3.67 -9.48
N GLN A 132 9.69 -3.85 -10.59
CA GLN A 132 9.97 -3.11 -11.84
C GLN A 132 9.81 -1.60 -11.64
N ARG A 133 8.71 -1.18 -10.99
CA ARG A 133 8.43 0.24 -10.71
C ARG A 133 9.44 0.85 -9.76
N SER A 134 10.00 0.09 -8.81
CA SER A 134 10.99 0.58 -7.86
C SER A 134 12.24 1.12 -8.55
N GLY A 135 12.76 0.44 -9.58
CA GLY A 135 13.89 0.92 -10.37
C GLY A 135 13.61 2.24 -11.07
N TRP A 136 12.42 2.36 -11.67
CA TRP A 136 11.96 3.59 -12.30
C TRP A 136 11.82 4.75 -11.29
N ILE A 137 11.24 4.50 -10.12
CA ILE A 137 11.07 5.49 -9.04
C ILE A 137 12.42 5.99 -8.53
N LEU A 138 13.37 5.09 -8.30
CA LEU A 138 14.72 5.43 -7.87
C LEU A 138 15.42 6.32 -8.91
N ASN A 139 15.29 5.99 -10.19
CA ASN A 139 15.82 6.81 -11.28
C ASN A 139 15.21 8.23 -11.27
N CYS A 140 13.88 8.35 -11.11
CA CYS A 140 13.23 9.65 -10.96
C CYS A 140 13.75 10.46 -9.77
N ALA A 141 13.95 9.81 -8.61
CA ALA A 141 14.44 10.46 -7.40
C ALA A 141 15.90 10.96 -7.55
N LEU A 142 16.74 10.21 -8.25
CA LEU A 142 18.16 10.52 -8.44
C LEU A 142 18.42 11.59 -9.50
N HIS A 143 17.64 11.58 -10.58
CA HIS A 143 17.99 12.35 -11.79
C HIS A 143 16.97 13.42 -12.19
N GLN A 144 15.69 13.21 -11.94
CA GLN A 144 14.64 14.07 -12.50
C GLN A 144 14.14 15.13 -11.51
N GLY A 145 14.38 14.95 -10.20
CA GLY A 145 14.04 15.89 -9.13
C GLY A 145 12.54 16.12 -8.90
N ALA A 146 11.70 15.91 -9.91
CA ALA A 146 10.25 16.00 -9.82
C ALA A 146 9.64 14.67 -9.38
N LYS A 147 8.77 14.75 -8.37
CA LYS A 147 8.01 13.60 -7.89
C LYS A 147 7.03 13.12 -8.96
N PRO A 148 7.02 11.83 -9.33
CA PRO A 148 6.00 11.30 -10.22
C PRO A 148 4.58 11.47 -9.65
N LYS A 149 3.60 11.75 -10.51
CA LYS A 149 2.19 11.88 -10.10
C LYS A 149 1.44 10.54 -10.04
N LYS A 150 1.97 9.54 -10.75
CA LYS A 150 1.33 8.24 -11.00
C LYS A 150 1.74 7.12 -10.03
N ILE A 151 2.14 7.49 -8.82
CA ILE A 151 2.70 6.57 -7.81
C ILE A 151 1.85 6.55 -6.55
N ASP A 152 1.69 5.38 -5.94
CA ASP A 152 0.86 5.19 -4.75
C ASP A 152 1.58 5.65 -3.47
N SER A 153 0.88 5.63 -2.33
CA SER A 153 1.45 6.07 -1.06
C SER A 153 2.69 5.30 -0.59
N THR A 154 2.86 4.05 -1.02
CA THR A 154 4.03 3.19 -0.72
C THR A 154 5.22 3.65 -1.54
N GLU A 155 5.00 3.82 -2.84
CA GLU A 155 6.00 4.32 -3.78
C GLU A 155 6.44 5.74 -3.47
N VAL A 156 5.54 6.57 -2.94
CA VAL A 156 5.87 7.91 -2.44
C VAL A 156 6.86 7.86 -1.28
N GLN A 157 6.79 6.87 -0.39
CA GLN A 157 7.80 6.70 0.66
C GLN A 157 9.15 6.34 0.05
N LEU A 158 9.19 5.37 -0.85
CA LEU A 158 10.41 4.98 -1.55
C LEU A 158 11.06 6.18 -2.26
N TYR A 159 10.28 6.96 -3.00
CA TYR A 159 10.76 8.16 -3.68
C TYR A 159 11.35 9.17 -2.68
N ARG A 160 10.67 9.44 -1.57
CA ARG A 160 11.12 10.43 -0.57
C ARG A 160 12.44 10.01 0.08
N GLU A 161 12.57 8.74 0.45
CA GLU A 161 13.79 8.21 1.04
C GLU A 161 14.95 8.27 0.03
N ALA A 162 14.72 7.83 -1.20
CA ALA A 162 15.71 7.89 -2.27
C ALA A 162 16.16 9.33 -2.57
N PHE A 163 15.21 10.26 -2.67
CA PHE A 163 15.49 11.67 -2.92
C PHE A 163 16.25 12.31 -1.75
N SER A 164 15.84 12.05 -0.51
CA SER A 164 16.53 12.53 0.69
C SER A 164 17.97 12.02 0.74
N CYS A 165 18.18 10.72 0.49
CA CYS A 165 19.50 10.12 0.44
C CYS A 165 20.38 10.75 -0.65
N ALA A 166 19.84 10.90 -1.87
CA ALA A 166 20.53 11.53 -2.98
C ALA A 166 20.95 12.97 -2.64
N PHE A 167 20.02 13.75 -2.08
CA PHE A 167 20.27 15.14 -1.69
C PHE A 167 21.34 15.26 -0.59
N GLN A 168 21.28 14.41 0.44
CA GLN A 168 22.28 14.37 1.50
C GLN A 168 23.66 14.00 0.95
N PHE A 169 23.72 13.01 0.06
CA PHE A 169 24.96 12.59 -0.58
C PHE A 169 25.57 13.70 -1.43
N SER A 170 24.76 14.39 -2.26
CA SER A 170 25.20 15.53 -3.04
C SER A 170 25.73 16.67 -2.17
N ARG A 171 25.03 16.99 -1.06
CA ARG A 171 25.50 18.01 -0.11
C ARG A 171 26.84 17.63 0.52
N TRP A 172 26.98 16.39 0.97
CA TRP A 172 28.22 15.90 1.57
C TRP A 172 29.38 15.95 0.57
N PHE A 173 29.16 15.46 -0.66
CA PHE A 173 30.18 15.44 -1.71
C PHE A 173 30.64 16.85 -2.09
N ASN A 174 29.70 17.77 -2.31
CA ASN A 174 30.01 19.16 -2.66
C ASN A 174 30.73 19.89 -1.52
N SER A 175 30.37 19.61 -0.27
CA SER A 175 31.06 20.20 0.90
C SER A 175 32.53 19.77 0.96
N ARG A 176 32.83 18.49 0.70
CA ARG A 176 34.20 17.97 0.65
C ARG A 176 35.00 18.52 -0.52
N GLN A 177 34.42 18.59 -1.71
CA GLN A 177 35.08 19.19 -2.86
C GLN A 177 35.41 20.67 -2.62
N ALA A 178 34.49 21.42 -1.99
CA ALA A 178 34.73 22.82 -1.65
C ALA A 178 35.88 22.98 -0.64
N ILE A 179 36.02 22.05 0.32
CA ILE A 179 37.14 22.03 1.27
C ILE A 179 38.47 21.72 0.57
N CYS A 180 38.52 20.71 -0.31
CA CYS A 180 39.73 20.39 -1.06
C CYS A 180 40.18 21.55 -1.95
N ARG A 181 39.26 22.17 -2.70
CA ARG A 181 39.57 23.32 -3.55
C ARG A 181 40.14 24.51 -2.76
N LYS A 182 39.59 24.79 -1.58
CA LYS A 182 40.12 25.85 -0.69
C LYS A 182 41.55 25.56 -0.22
N ARG A 183 41.86 24.28 0.04
CA ARG A 183 43.20 23.84 0.43
C ARG A 183 44.20 24.03 -0.70
N ASP A 184 43.85 23.61 -1.92
CA ASP A 184 44.74 23.75 -3.08
C ASP A 184 45.03 25.22 -3.43
N SER A 185 44.04 26.12 -3.25
CA SER A 185 44.26 27.57 -3.42
C SER A 185 45.12 28.21 -2.32
N SER A 186 45.19 27.63 -1.12
CA SER A 186 46.01 28.16 -0.02
C SER A 186 47.50 27.78 -0.10
N TYR A 187 47.89 26.95 -1.07
CA TYR A 187 49.30 26.60 -1.34
C TYR A 187 49.91 27.41 -2.50
N LEU A 188 49.15 28.35 -3.07
CA LEU A 188 49.57 29.22 -4.19
C LEU A 188 49.79 30.69 -3.76
N ASP A 189 49.67 30.98 -2.47
CA ASP A 189 50.12 32.23 -1.82
C ASP A 189 51.30 31.94 -0.88
#